data_AF-A0A7J4J843-F1
#
_entry.id   AF-A0A7J4J843-F1
#
_cell.length_a   1.000
_cell.length_b   1.000
_cell.length_c   1.000
_cell.angle_alpha   90.00
_cell.angle_beta   90.00
_cell.angle_gamma   90.00
#
_symmetry.space_group_name_H-M   'P 1'
#
loop_
_entity.id
_entity.type
_entity.pdbx_description
1 polymer ?
#
loop_
_entity_poly.entity_id
_entity_poly.type
_entity_poly.pdbx_seq_one_letter_code
_entity_poly.pdbx_strand_id
1 'polypeptide(L)'
;MVEHFPLVDRLHTDVLEEKYGPIHSKIIIHNNQNRLAHLIDNKRISRTFAITFFLDDWTEDVKKINDEIKNGESIGKAFRQHQYAIRKNVLEVYKLEIPAWLKKEFDTNDNYAKARLSEFYAKKKGSPPVIYGIVVEIYSPDFRKAIINNLSLTS
;
A
#
# COMPACT_ATOMS: atom_id res chain seq x y z
N MET A 1 3.40 29.12 6.62
CA MET A 1 3.70 29.06 5.17
C MET A 1 3.20 27.74 4.66
N VAL A 2 2.37 27.75 3.61
CA VAL A 2 1.65 26.59 3.10
C VAL A 2 2.62 25.76 2.25
N GLU A 3 3.03 24.60 2.74
CA GLU A 3 3.78 23.65 1.93
C GLU A 3 2.88 23.14 0.80
N HIS A 4 3.22 23.52 -0.44
CA HIS A 4 2.69 22.91 -1.65
C HIS A 4 3.28 21.51 -1.79
N PHE A 5 2.55 20.51 -1.31
CA PHE A 5 2.85 19.12 -1.59
C PHE A 5 1.96 18.64 -2.72
N PRO A 6 2.52 18.20 -3.86
CA PRO A 6 1.72 17.67 -4.96
C PRO A 6 0.97 16.44 -4.46
N LEU A 7 -0.36 16.50 -4.53
CA LEU A 7 -1.23 15.35 -4.35
C LEU A 7 -0.88 14.36 -5.46
N VAL A 8 -0.43 13.15 -5.10
CA VAL A 8 -0.32 12.09 -6.09
C VAL A 8 -1.75 11.60 -6.33
N ASP A 9 -2.38 12.06 -7.41
CA ASP A 9 -3.77 11.68 -7.75
C ASP A 9 -3.94 10.17 -7.97
N ARG A 10 -2.85 9.44 -8.20
CA ARG A 10 -2.84 8.01 -8.50
C ARG A 10 -2.56 7.14 -7.28
N LEU A 11 -3.47 6.20 -6.99
CA LEU A 11 -3.26 5.15 -6.01
C LEU A 11 -2.32 4.08 -6.55
N HIS A 12 -1.68 3.34 -5.64
CA HIS A 12 -0.87 2.16 -6.00
C HIS A 12 -1.67 1.14 -6.82
N THR A 13 -2.92 0.90 -6.44
CA THR A 13 -3.84 0.02 -7.19
C THR A 13 -4.07 0.53 -8.61
N ASP A 14 -4.20 1.85 -8.83
CA ASP A 14 -4.39 2.43 -10.17
C ASP A 14 -3.16 2.16 -11.07
N VAL A 15 -1.95 2.10 -10.49
CA VAL A 15 -0.71 1.79 -11.22
C VAL A 15 -0.60 0.30 -11.53
N LEU A 16 -1.01 -0.56 -10.59
CA LEU A 16 -1.07 -1.99 -10.82
C LEU A 16 -2.11 -2.35 -11.89
N GLU A 17 -3.28 -1.71 -11.86
CA GLU A 17 -4.36 -1.95 -12.81
C GLU A 17 -3.99 -1.57 -14.24
N GLU A 18 -3.28 -0.46 -14.43
CA GLU A 18 -2.74 -0.07 -15.73
C GLU A 18 -1.79 -1.13 -16.31
N LYS A 19 -0.94 -1.74 -15.48
CA LYS A 19 0.09 -2.69 -15.94
C LYS A 19 -0.41 -4.13 -16.07
N TYR A 20 -1.29 -4.58 -15.19
CA TYR A 20 -1.67 -5.99 -15.06
C TYR A 20 -3.15 -6.27 -15.31
N GLY A 21 -3.97 -5.23 -15.54
CA GLY A 21 -5.43 -5.35 -15.58
C GLY A 21 -6.04 -5.39 -14.18
N PRO A 22 -7.31 -5.80 -14.04
CA PRO A 22 -8.05 -5.71 -12.76
C PRO A 22 -7.29 -6.30 -11.57
N ILE A 23 -7.29 -5.55 -10.45
CA ILE A 23 -6.61 -5.94 -9.22
C ILE A 23 -7.62 -6.14 -8.10
N HIS A 24 -7.51 -7.29 -7.42
CA HIS A 24 -8.35 -7.65 -6.27
C HIS A 24 -7.53 -7.75 -5.00
N SER A 25 -8.11 -7.37 -3.86
CA SER A 25 -7.47 -7.53 -2.55
C SER A 25 -7.87 -8.87 -1.94
N LYS A 26 -6.93 -9.80 -1.80
CA LYS A 26 -7.11 -11.04 -1.01
C LYS A 26 -6.61 -10.78 0.41
N ILE A 27 -7.54 -10.67 1.35
CA ILE A 27 -7.24 -10.44 2.77
C ILE A 27 -6.82 -11.77 3.40
N ILE A 28 -5.68 -11.78 4.10
CA ILE A 28 -5.21 -12.92 4.89
C ILE A 28 -5.59 -12.73 6.36
N ILE A 29 -5.31 -11.54 6.90
CA ILE A 29 -5.59 -11.17 8.29
C ILE A 29 -6.17 -9.76 8.27
N HIS A 30 -7.19 -9.52 9.09
CA HIS A 30 -7.69 -8.18 9.41
C HIS A 30 -8.25 -8.20 10.83
N ASN A 31 -7.44 -7.76 11.79
CA ASN A 31 -7.81 -7.63 13.20
C ASN A 31 -7.65 -6.16 13.65
N ASN A 32 -7.74 -5.90 14.96
CA ASN A 32 -7.65 -4.53 15.48
C ASN A 32 -6.24 -3.92 15.36
N GLN A 33 -5.20 -4.74 15.24
CA GLN A 33 -3.81 -4.26 15.22
C GLN A 33 -3.24 -4.17 13.81
N ASN A 34 -3.61 -5.10 12.93
CA ASN A 34 -3.05 -5.17 11.61
C ASN A 34 -3.97 -5.81 10.56
N ARG A 35 -3.61 -5.52 9.30
CA ARG A 35 -4.17 -6.11 8.10
C ARG A 35 -3.07 -6.59 7.18
N LEU A 36 -3.15 -7.85 6.75
CA LEU A 36 -2.28 -8.46 5.75
C LEU A 36 -3.11 -8.78 4.51
N ALA A 37 -2.68 -8.33 3.35
CA ALA A 37 -3.38 -8.60 2.10
C ALA A 37 -2.44 -8.71 0.91
N HIS A 38 -2.84 -9.57 -0.04
CA HIS A 38 -2.27 -9.56 -1.38
C HIS A 38 -3.13 -8.69 -2.30
N LEU A 39 -2.47 -7.91 -3.16
CA LEU A 39 -3.08 -7.29 -4.33
C LEU A 39 -2.80 -8.21 -5.52
N ILE A 40 -3.83 -8.90 -6.00
CA ILE A 40 -3.74 -10.01 -6.94
C ILE A 40 -4.36 -9.61 -8.27
N ASP A 41 -3.72 -9.99 -9.38
CA ASP A 41 -4.25 -9.80 -10.73
C ASP A 41 -5.18 -10.94 -11.19
N ASN A 42 -5.67 -10.85 -12.43
CA ASN A 42 -6.53 -11.87 -13.03
C ASN A 42 -5.84 -13.24 -13.24
N LYS A 43 -4.51 -13.30 -13.24
CA LYS A 43 -3.72 -14.54 -13.30
C LYS A 43 -3.50 -15.17 -11.92
N ARG A 44 -4.11 -14.59 -10.88
CA ARG A 44 -3.95 -14.99 -9.48
C ARG A 44 -2.52 -14.79 -8.96
N ILE A 45 -1.74 -13.91 -9.59
CA ILE A 45 -0.39 -13.58 -9.14
C ILE A 45 -0.47 -12.35 -8.23
N SER A 46 0.15 -12.45 -7.06
CA SER A 46 0.27 -11.31 -6.15
C SER A 46 1.27 -10.30 -6.73
N ARG A 47 0.81 -9.09 -7.03
CA ARG A 47 1.66 -7.97 -7.49
C ARG A 47 2.17 -7.12 -6.34
N THR A 48 1.53 -7.19 -5.18
CA THR A 48 1.99 -6.55 -3.95
C THR A 48 1.48 -7.31 -2.74
N PHE A 49 2.34 -7.52 -1.75
CA PHE A 49 1.93 -7.94 -0.43
C PHE A 49 1.98 -6.73 0.51
N ALA A 50 0.86 -6.41 1.13
CA ALA A 50 0.71 -5.23 1.97
C ALA A 50 0.44 -5.64 3.42
N ILE A 51 1.20 -5.04 4.34
CA ILE A 51 1.00 -5.11 5.78
C ILE A 51 0.61 -3.72 6.24
N THR A 52 -0.54 -3.58 6.88
CA THR A 52 -0.97 -2.32 7.50
C THR A 52 -1.02 -2.49 9.00
N PHE A 53 -0.36 -1.61 9.73
CA PHE A 53 -0.41 -1.49 11.19
C PHE A 53 -1.34 -0.34 11.55
N PHE A 54 -2.35 -0.62 12.36
CA PHE A 54 -3.35 0.35 12.76
C PHE A 54 -2.88 1.14 13.99
N LEU A 55 -3.27 2.42 14.07
CA LEU A 55 -2.93 3.33 15.17
C LEU A 55 -4.10 3.58 16.13
N ASP A 56 -5.27 2.98 15.86
CA ASP A 56 -6.50 2.95 16.69
C ASP A 56 -7.12 4.29 17.15
N ASP A 57 -6.55 5.45 16.76
CA ASP A 57 -7.13 6.78 16.99
C ASP A 57 -7.93 7.27 15.78
N TRP A 58 -8.99 6.53 15.42
CA TRP A 58 -9.82 6.82 14.26
C TRP A 58 -11.17 7.44 14.64
N THR A 59 -11.65 8.34 13.80
CA THR A 59 -13.03 8.84 13.85
C THR A 59 -14.01 7.72 13.51
N GLU A 60 -15.27 7.87 13.91
CA GLU A 60 -16.34 6.92 13.57
C GLU A 60 -16.54 6.74 12.06
N ASP A 61 -16.29 7.79 11.26
CA ASP A 61 -16.33 7.72 9.79
C ASP A 61 -15.23 6.77 9.26
N VAL A 62 -14.00 6.91 9.77
CA VAL A 62 -12.87 6.06 9.36
C VAL A 62 -13.06 4.60 9.81
N LYS A 63 -13.67 4.37 10.99
CA LYS A 63 -14.03 3.02 11.45
C LYS A 63 -14.99 2.32 10.49
N LYS A 64 -16.02 3.02 9.99
CA LYS A 64 -16.97 2.47 9.00
C LYS A 64 -16.27 2.12 7.68
N ILE A 65 -15.41 3.00 7.19
CA ILE A 65 -14.58 2.73 6.00
C ILE A 65 -13.69 1.50 6.22
N ASN A 66 -13.12 1.35 7.42
CA ASN A 66 -12.32 0.17 7.76
C ASN A 66 -13.13 -1.14 7.74
N ASP A 67 -14.40 -1.10 8.16
CA ASP A 67 -15.29 -2.26 8.08
C ASP A 67 -15.59 -2.65 6.61
N GLU A 68 -15.71 -1.67 5.70
CA GLU A 68 -15.82 -1.94 4.27
C GLU A 68 -14.53 -2.56 3.70
N ILE A 69 -13.36 -2.01 4.09
CA ILE A 69 -12.05 -2.54 3.72
C ILE A 69 -11.87 -3.98 4.21
N LYS A 70 -12.41 -4.32 5.38
CA LYS A 70 -12.41 -5.68 5.93
C LYS A 70 -13.17 -6.67 5.06
N ASN A 71 -14.16 -6.20 4.30
CA ASN A 71 -14.96 -7.01 3.38
C ASN A 71 -14.36 -7.15 1.98
N GLY A 72 -13.07 -6.79 1.79
CA GLY A 72 -12.33 -7.07 0.56
C GLY A 72 -12.02 -5.85 -0.29
N GLU A 73 -12.48 -4.66 0.09
CA GLU A 73 -12.15 -3.45 -0.66
C GLU A 73 -10.69 -3.02 -0.45
N SER A 74 -10.08 -2.43 -1.48
CA SER A 74 -8.75 -1.84 -1.34
C SER A 74 -8.84 -0.54 -0.55
N ILE A 75 -7.92 -0.33 0.41
CA ILE A 75 -7.89 0.84 1.30
C ILE A 75 -8.08 2.15 0.50
N GLY A 76 -7.28 2.34 -0.56
CA GLY A 76 -7.34 3.57 -1.33
C GLY A 76 -8.68 3.81 -2.05
N LYS A 77 -9.33 2.76 -2.57
CA LYS A 77 -10.63 2.89 -3.25
C LYS A 77 -11.75 3.22 -2.26
N ALA A 78 -11.78 2.54 -1.11
CA ALA A 78 -12.76 2.79 -0.05
C ALA A 78 -12.72 4.26 0.40
N PHE A 79 -11.53 4.76 0.80
CA PHE A 79 -11.39 6.16 1.21
C PHE A 79 -11.81 7.16 0.11
N ARG A 80 -11.48 6.88 -1.16
CA ARG A 80 -11.87 7.73 -2.30
C ARG A 80 -13.39 7.77 -2.50
N GLN A 81 -14.10 6.65 -2.34
CA GLN A 81 -15.57 6.59 -2.41
C GLN A 81 -16.23 7.45 -1.33
N HIS A 82 -15.60 7.55 -0.16
CA HIS A 82 -16.03 8.40 0.95
C HIS A 82 -15.49 9.84 0.88
N GLN A 83 -15.03 10.27 -0.30
CA GLN A 83 -14.55 11.62 -0.61
C GLN A 83 -13.32 12.06 0.21
N TYR A 84 -12.50 11.10 0.66
CA TYR A 84 -11.20 11.42 1.23
C TYR A 84 -10.16 11.61 0.13
N ALA A 85 -9.37 12.68 0.27
CA ALA A 85 -8.07 12.77 -0.38
C ALA A 85 -7.08 11.89 0.38
N ILE A 86 -6.25 11.15 -0.36
CA ILE A 86 -5.29 10.20 0.21
C ILE A 86 -3.89 10.70 -0.06
N ARG A 87 -3.02 10.59 0.94
CA ARG A 87 -1.58 10.86 0.80
C ARG A 87 -0.80 9.74 1.48
N LYS A 88 0.30 9.32 0.84
CA LYS A 88 1.28 8.43 1.48
C LYS A 88 2.54 9.22 1.77
N ASN A 89 2.93 9.30 3.03
CA ASN A 89 4.24 9.82 3.40
C ASN A 89 5.22 8.64 3.39
N VAL A 90 6.17 8.63 2.46
CA VAL A 90 7.15 7.54 2.37
C VAL A 90 8.21 7.77 3.42
N LEU A 91 8.24 6.91 4.44
CA LEU A 91 9.23 6.97 5.51
C LEU A 91 10.55 6.37 5.02
N GLU A 92 10.47 5.18 4.42
CA GLU A 92 11.64 4.44 3.99
C GLU A 92 11.36 3.49 2.83
N VAL A 93 12.44 3.09 2.16
CA VAL A 93 12.43 2.17 1.03
C VAL A 93 13.58 1.18 1.22
N TYR A 94 13.28 -0.11 1.17
CA TYR A 94 14.24 -1.16 1.46
C TYR A 94 14.27 -2.22 0.37
N LYS A 95 15.38 -2.94 0.33
CA LYS A 95 15.49 -4.25 -0.30
C LYS A 95 15.38 -5.29 0.81
N LEU A 96 14.43 -6.22 0.70
CA LEU A 96 14.29 -7.33 1.65
C LEU A 96 14.42 -8.67 0.95
N GLU A 97 14.92 -9.67 1.67
CA GLU A 97 14.87 -11.06 1.24
C GLU A 97 13.44 -11.60 1.43
N ILE A 98 12.86 -12.17 0.38
CA ILE A 98 11.49 -12.69 0.42
C ILE A 98 11.47 -14.19 0.72
N PRO A 99 10.60 -14.64 1.66
CA PRO A 99 10.51 -16.06 1.99
C PRO A 99 9.89 -16.87 0.85
N ALA A 100 10.12 -18.19 0.86
CA ALA A 100 9.69 -19.10 -0.20
C ALA A 100 8.18 -19.02 -0.51
N TRP A 101 7.33 -18.85 0.51
CA TRP A 101 5.90 -18.72 0.31
C TRP A 101 5.54 -17.45 -0.48
N LEU A 102 6.24 -16.33 -0.24
CA LEU A 102 5.99 -15.08 -0.93
C LEU A 102 6.55 -15.10 -2.36
N LYS A 103 7.69 -15.79 -2.58
CA LYS A 103 8.21 -16.08 -3.92
C LYS A 103 7.17 -16.83 -4.77
N LYS A 104 6.50 -17.81 -4.19
CA LYS A 104 5.42 -18.57 -4.84
C LYS A 104 4.23 -17.68 -5.18
N GLU A 105 3.77 -16.84 -4.26
CA GLU A 105 2.65 -15.91 -4.52
C GLU A 105 2.99 -14.84 -5.57
N PHE A 106 4.26 -14.42 -5.64
CA PHE A 106 4.77 -13.47 -6.64
C PHE A 106 5.12 -14.10 -8.00
N ASP A 107 5.09 -15.44 -8.11
CA ASP A 107 5.53 -16.19 -9.30
C ASP A 107 6.95 -15.77 -9.75
N THR A 108 7.91 -15.80 -8.82
CA THR A 108 9.28 -15.32 -9.08
C THR A 108 10.35 -16.25 -8.52
N ASN A 109 11.48 -16.29 -9.21
CA ASN A 109 12.70 -16.94 -8.75
C ASN A 109 13.62 -15.99 -7.97
N ASP A 110 13.37 -14.67 -8.00
CA ASP A 110 14.17 -13.68 -7.30
C ASP A 110 14.11 -13.87 -5.79
N ASN A 111 15.25 -13.69 -5.11
CA ASN A 111 15.33 -13.80 -3.65
C ASN A 111 15.00 -12.49 -2.94
N TYR A 112 14.97 -11.37 -3.66
CA TYR A 112 14.80 -10.04 -3.06
C TYR A 112 13.68 -9.26 -3.72
N ALA A 113 12.93 -8.52 -2.90
CA ALA A 113 11.91 -7.59 -3.34
C ALA A 113 12.19 -6.18 -2.82
N LYS A 114 11.64 -5.19 -3.52
CA LYS A 114 11.60 -3.82 -3.02
C LYS A 114 10.40 -3.69 -2.07
N ALA A 115 10.62 -3.12 -0.89
CA ALA A 115 9.54 -2.66 -0.03
C ALA A 115 9.56 -1.16 0.19
N ARG A 116 8.39 -0.65 0.56
CA ARG A 116 8.17 0.74 0.96
C ARG A 116 7.42 0.75 2.28
N LEU A 117 7.95 1.47 3.27
CA LEU A 117 7.23 1.85 4.49
C LEU A 117 6.64 3.24 4.30
N SER A 118 5.36 3.41 4.58
CA SER A 118 4.70 4.70 4.45
C SER A 118 3.59 4.89 5.47
N GLU A 119 3.37 6.12 5.90
CA GLU A 119 2.15 6.49 6.62
C GLU A 119 1.04 6.76 5.60
N PHE A 120 -0.13 6.17 5.84
CA PHE A 120 -1.33 6.41 5.04
C PHE A 120 -2.18 7.50 5.69
N TYR A 121 -2.18 8.69 5.09
CA TYR A 121 -3.02 9.81 5.48
C TYR A 121 -4.28 9.85 4.65
N ALA A 122 -5.40 10.12 5.33
CA ALA A 122 -6.68 10.41 4.70
C ALA A 122 -7.18 11.77 5.19
N LYS A 123 -7.66 12.62 4.29
CA LYS A 123 -8.24 13.92 4.63
C LYS A 123 -9.54 14.16 3.88
N LYS A 124 -10.63 14.39 4.62
CA LYS A 124 -11.90 14.86 4.09
C LYS A 124 -11.92 16.39 4.07
N LYS A 125 -12.63 17.00 3.13
CA LYS A 125 -12.73 18.47 3.06
C LYS A 125 -13.37 19.00 4.36
N GLY A 126 -12.73 19.98 4.99
CA GLY A 126 -13.22 20.59 6.23
C GLY A 126 -12.90 19.80 7.51
N SER A 127 -12.22 18.65 7.43
CA SER A 127 -11.76 17.89 8.59
C SER A 127 -10.23 17.98 8.76
N PRO A 128 -9.70 17.72 9.98
CA PRO A 128 -8.29 17.41 10.16
C PRO A 128 -7.92 16.15 9.35
N PRO A 129 -6.65 16.01 8.92
CA PRO A 129 -6.15 14.75 8.38
C PRO A 129 -6.12 13.68 9.48
N VAL A 130 -6.36 12.44 9.10
CA VAL A 130 -6.25 11.26 9.98
C VAL A 130 -5.17 10.34 9.42
N ILE A 131 -4.36 9.76 10.31
CA ILE A 131 -3.44 8.68 9.96
C ILE A 131 -4.21 7.38 10.08
N TYR A 132 -4.52 6.76 8.95
CA TYR A 132 -5.17 5.46 8.96
C TYR A 132 -4.23 4.38 9.50
N GLY A 133 -2.97 4.39 9.08
CA GLY A 133 -1.99 3.45 9.61
C GLY A 133 -0.66 3.52 8.90
N ILE A 134 0.26 2.68 9.36
CA ILE A 134 1.56 2.51 8.74
C ILE A 134 1.47 1.31 7.78
N VAL A 135 1.80 1.52 6.51
CA VAL A 135 1.70 0.52 5.46
C VAL A 135 3.10 0.14 4.98
N VAL A 136 3.44 -1.14 5.10
CA VAL A 136 4.53 -1.78 4.38
C VAL A 136 3.98 -2.39 3.11
N GLU A 137 4.47 -1.97 1.96
CA GLU A 137 4.16 -2.57 0.67
C GLU A 137 5.40 -3.29 0.15
N ILE A 138 5.31 -4.60 -0.06
CA ILE A 138 6.33 -5.43 -0.70
C ILE A 138 5.91 -5.66 -2.14
N TYR A 139 6.70 -5.19 -3.09
CA TYR A 139 6.39 -5.26 -4.51
C TYR A 139 6.88 -6.56 -5.13
N SER A 140 6.08 -7.14 -6.03
CA SER A 140 6.59 -8.26 -6.84
C SER A 140 7.82 -7.80 -7.65
N PRO A 141 8.88 -8.62 -7.77
CA PRO A 141 10.11 -8.20 -8.45
C PRO A 141 9.93 -7.81 -9.92
N ASP A 142 8.94 -8.39 -10.61
CA ASP A 142 8.56 -8.04 -11.98
C ASP A 142 7.85 -6.67 -12.09
N PHE A 143 7.23 -6.21 -10.99
CA PHE A 143 6.62 -4.88 -10.93
C PHE A 143 7.69 -3.82 -10.78
N ARG A 144 8.55 -3.96 -9.77
CA ARG A 144 9.70 -3.09 -9.51
C ARG A 144 10.86 -3.91 -8.97
N LYS A 145 11.94 -3.97 -9.77
CA LYS A 145 13.20 -4.59 -9.34
C LYS A 145 13.75 -3.91 -8.08
N ALA A 146 14.34 -4.71 -7.20
CA ALA A 146 15.08 -4.22 -6.07
C ALA A 146 16.45 -3.66 -6.52
N ILE A 147 16.48 -2.39 -6.90
CA ILE A 147 17.71 -1.67 -7.26
C ILE A 147 18.17 -0.88 -6.03
N ILE A 148 19.43 -1.07 -5.64
CA ILE A 148 20.12 -0.17 -4.71
C ILE A 148 20.69 0.94 -5.59
N ASN A 149 20.28 2.19 -5.36
CA ASN A 149 20.89 3.32 -6.04
C ASN A 149 22.32 3.47 -5.51
N ASN A 150 23.32 3.06 -6.30
CA ASN A 150 24.69 3.45 -6.05
C ASN A 150 24.84 4.92 -6.46
N LEU A 151 24.53 5.83 -5.53
CA LEU A 151 24.90 7.23 -5.69
C LEU A 151 26.39 7.35 -5.41
N SER A 152 27.19 7.48 -6.46
CA SER A 152 28.55 8.00 -6.31
C SER A 152 28.42 9.50 -6.01
N LEU A 153 28.55 9.87 -4.74
CA LEU A 153 28.78 11.25 -4.35
C LEU A 153 30.27 11.53 -4.53
N THR A 154 30.73 11.55 -5.78
CA THR A 154 32.04 12.11 -6.11
C THR A 154 31.87 13.59 -6.38
N SER A 155 32.53 14.38 -5.53
CA SER A 155 32.72 15.84 -5.60
C SER A 155 33.71 16.22 -6.69
#